data_AF-A0A0F9J4Q8-F1
#
_entry.id   AF-A0A0F9J4Q8-F1
#
_cell.length_a   1.000
_cell.length_b   1.000
_cell.length_c   1.000
_cell.angle_alpha   90.00
_cell.angle_beta   90.00
_cell.angle_gamma   90.00
#
_symmetry.space_group_name_H-M   'P 1'
#
loop_
_entity.id
_entity.type
_entity.pdbx_description
1 polymer ?
#
loop_
_entity_poly.entity_id
_entity_poly.type
_entity_poly.pdbx_seq_one_letter_code
_entity_poly.pdbx_strand_id
1 'polypeptide(L)'
;MYLAHDIKTAVSEVRPWISCKITVAKFTLKKEISVVNFSNKVFVNAPKDEQYEVMENIWRELITRLFSMPFDPRDDIAYIPTQYISERFKKEGFDGIIYDSAVNAAGYNLCLFDVGIAKANKGHKVTVNSMDIKMNVEDIE
;
A
#
# COMPACT_ATOMS: atom_id res chain seq x y z
N MET A 1 -1.46 -10.05 -4.67
CA MET A 1 -0.33 -9.37 -5.32
C MET A 1 -0.22 -7.97 -4.77
N TYR A 2 0.97 -7.55 -4.36
CA TYR A 2 1.22 -6.24 -3.77
C TYR A 2 1.91 -5.32 -4.78
N LEU A 3 1.29 -4.18 -5.08
CA LEU A 3 1.77 -3.18 -6.03
C LEU A 3 1.86 -1.82 -5.34
N ALA A 4 2.72 -0.96 -5.88
CA ALA A 4 2.85 0.43 -5.47
C ALA A 4 2.59 1.37 -6.66
N HIS A 5 2.16 2.60 -6.37
CA HIS A 5 1.79 3.55 -7.41
C HIS A 5 2.97 4.02 -8.28
N ASP A 6 4.15 4.14 -7.67
CA ASP A 6 5.37 4.60 -8.33
C ASP A 6 6.57 3.76 -7.91
N ILE A 7 7.69 3.97 -8.62
CA ILE A 7 8.95 3.27 -8.37
C ILE A 7 9.51 3.60 -6.98
N LYS A 8 9.35 4.85 -6.51
CA LYS A 8 9.89 5.29 -5.23
C LYS A 8 9.22 4.56 -4.07
N THR A 9 7.89 4.52 -4.05
CA THR A 9 7.10 3.73 -3.10
C THR A 9 7.48 2.26 -3.18
N ALA A 10 7.51 1.65 -4.38
CA ALA A 10 7.85 0.24 -4.54
C ALA A 10 9.22 -0.10 -3.92
N VAL A 11 10.22 0.76 -4.14
CA VAL A 11 11.57 0.60 -3.58
C VAL A 11 11.57 0.84 -2.08
N SER A 12 10.85 1.85 -1.58
CA SER A 12 10.77 2.13 -0.14
C SER A 12 10.08 1.01 0.66
N GLU A 13 9.04 0.38 0.12
CA GLU A 13 8.29 -0.69 0.80
C GLU A 13 9.15 -1.95 1.06
N VAL A 14 10.13 -2.23 0.19
CA VAL A 14 11.07 -3.35 0.39
C VAL A 14 12.21 -3.04 1.36
N ARG A 15 12.18 -1.86 2.00
CA ARG A 15 13.15 -1.39 3.03
C ARG A 15 14.61 -1.70 2.64
N PRO A 16 15.12 -1.07 1.56
CA PRO A 16 16.43 -1.41 1.02
C PRO A 16 17.57 -1.04 1.97
N TRP A 17 18.80 -1.38 1.58
CA TRP A 17 20.03 -0.74 2.08
C TRP A 17 20.75 0.06 0.98
N ILE A 18 21.64 0.97 1.36
CA ILE A 18 22.44 1.76 0.41
C ILE A 18 23.30 0.82 -0.45
N SER A 19 23.42 1.14 -1.74
CA SER A 19 24.10 0.35 -2.79
C SER A 19 23.41 -0.95 -3.20
N CYS A 20 22.25 -1.30 -2.63
CA CYS A 20 21.50 -2.46 -3.11
C CYS A 20 20.93 -2.21 -4.52
N LYS A 21 20.75 -3.29 -5.27
CA LYS A 21 20.16 -3.27 -6.62
C LYS A 21 18.81 -3.96 -6.57
N ILE A 22 17.75 -3.25 -6.90
CA ILE A 22 16.37 -3.74 -6.91
C ILE A 22 15.88 -3.79 -8.35
N THR A 23 15.10 -4.83 -8.68
CA THR A 23 14.37 -4.88 -9.95
C THR A 23 12.92 -4.49 -9.69
N VAL A 24 12.44 -3.46 -10.37
CA VAL A 24 11.06 -2.97 -10.27
C VAL A 24 10.34 -3.24 -11.58
N ALA A 25 9.23 -3.96 -11.56
CA ALA A 25 8.41 -4.23 -12.75
C ALA A 25 7.19 -3.31 -12.79
N LYS A 26 6.90 -2.72 -13.96
CA LYS A 26 5.64 -2.01 -14.18
C LYS A 26 4.55 -3.01 -14.55
N PHE A 27 3.38 -2.89 -13.93
CA PHE A 27 2.22 -3.71 -14.22
C PHE A 27 1.13 -2.91 -14.94
N THR A 28 0.39 -3.59 -15.82
CA THR A 28 -0.84 -3.08 -16.43
C THR A 28 -2.01 -3.99 -16.08
N LEU A 29 -3.13 -3.40 -15.69
CA LEU A 29 -4.38 -4.12 -15.44
C LEU A 29 -4.96 -4.61 -16.77
N LYS A 30 -5.41 -5.87 -16.82
CA LYS A 30 -5.98 -6.49 -18.02
C LYS A 30 -7.47 -6.19 -18.22
N LYS A 31 -8.11 -5.64 -17.18
CA LYS A 31 -9.53 -5.27 -17.14
C LYS A 31 -9.72 -4.10 -16.18
N GLU A 32 -10.88 -3.48 -16.22
CA GLU A 32 -11.35 -2.63 -15.12
C GLU A 32 -11.54 -3.47 -13.86
N ILE A 33 -11.27 -2.86 -12.71
CA ILE A 33 -11.29 -3.52 -11.41
C ILE A 33 -12.16 -2.75 -10.43
N SER A 34 -12.84 -3.46 -9.54
CA SER A 34 -13.51 -2.88 -8.38
C SER A 34 -12.60 -3.01 -7.16
N VAL A 35 -12.25 -1.90 -6.53
CA VAL A 35 -11.35 -1.90 -5.37
C VAL A 35 -11.92 -1.08 -4.24
N VAL A 36 -11.65 -1.51 -3.01
CA VAL A 36 -11.97 -0.72 -1.82
C VAL A 36 -10.86 0.29 -1.58
N ASN A 37 -11.23 1.56 -1.45
CA ASN A 37 -10.26 2.63 -1.32
C ASN A 37 -10.24 3.24 0.08
N PHE A 38 -9.24 2.84 0.87
CA PHE A 38 -8.99 3.41 2.19
C PHE A 38 -8.11 4.66 2.16
N SER A 39 -7.43 4.96 1.04
CA SER A 39 -6.53 6.12 0.95
C SER A 39 -7.29 7.42 1.26
N ASN A 40 -6.72 8.23 2.14
CA ASN A 40 -7.27 9.55 2.47
C ASN A 40 -6.88 10.61 1.44
N LYS A 41 -5.97 10.29 0.51
CA LYS A 41 -5.36 11.23 -0.43
C LYS A 41 -5.77 10.97 -1.87
N VAL A 42 -6.09 9.73 -2.19
CA VAL A 42 -6.34 9.28 -3.55
C VAL A 42 -7.80 8.96 -3.70
N PHE A 43 -8.45 9.61 -4.65
CA PHE A 43 -9.79 9.28 -5.10
C PHE A 43 -9.70 8.86 -6.57
N VAL A 44 -9.42 7.58 -6.82
CA VAL A 44 -9.42 7.04 -8.18
C VAL A 44 -10.87 6.88 -8.63
N ASN A 45 -11.32 7.68 -9.60
CA ASN A 45 -12.66 7.63 -10.17
C ASN A 45 -13.82 7.69 -9.14
N ALA A 46 -13.59 8.31 -7.97
CA ALA A 46 -14.69 8.55 -7.03
C ALA A 46 -15.62 9.64 -7.61
N PRO A 47 -16.94 9.55 -7.40
CA PRO A 47 -17.85 10.63 -7.75
C PRO A 47 -17.40 11.92 -7.05
N LYS A 48 -17.25 13.01 -7.81
CA LYS A 48 -16.76 14.31 -7.27
C LYS A 48 -17.60 14.87 -6.11
N ASP A 49 -18.84 14.38 -5.98
CA ASP A 49 -19.83 14.86 -5.01
C ASP A 49 -20.13 13.84 -3.90
N GLU A 50 -19.33 12.76 -3.78
CA GLU A 50 -19.50 11.78 -2.71
C GLU A 50 -18.96 12.37 -1.39
N GLN A 51 -19.87 12.98 -0.62
CA GLN A 51 -19.59 13.40 0.75
C GLN A 51 -19.71 12.18 1.66
N TYR A 52 -18.56 11.62 2.05
CA TYR A 52 -18.53 10.59 3.09
C TYR A 52 -19.02 11.18 4.41
N GLU A 53 -19.86 10.43 5.12
CA GLU A 53 -20.26 10.82 6.47
C GLU A 53 -19.02 10.88 7.39
N VAL A 54 -19.08 11.68 8.45
CA VAL A 54 -17.98 11.81 9.43
C VAL A 54 -17.52 10.45 9.94
N MET A 55 -18.48 9.54 10.16
CA MET A 55 -18.22 8.18 10.63
C MET A 55 -17.44 7.34 9.61
N GLU A 56 -17.79 7.43 8.33
CA GLU A 56 -17.10 6.70 7.26
C GLU A 56 -15.64 7.15 7.12
N ASN A 57 -15.39 8.45 7.23
CA ASN A 57 -14.04 8.99 7.23
C ASN A 57 -13.19 8.48 8.40
N ILE A 58 -13.78 8.37 9.60
CA ILE A 58 -13.10 7.80 10.77
C ILE A 58 -12.72 6.33 10.52
N TRP A 59 -13.65 5.52 9.99
CA TRP A 59 -13.37 4.12 9.68
C TRP A 59 -12.29 3.98 8.61
N ARG A 60 -12.35 4.78 7.55
CA ARG A 60 -11.32 4.80 6.49
C ARG A 60 -9.95 5.17 7.05
N GLU A 61 -9.89 6.18 7.93
CA GLU A 61 -8.65 6.57 8.58
C GLU A 61 -8.09 5.47 9.49
N LEU A 62 -8.93 4.84 10.31
CA LEU A 62 -8.52 3.72 11.18
C LEU A 62 -7.98 2.55 10.37
N ILE A 63 -8.69 2.16 9.30
CA ILE A 63 -8.27 1.06 8.43
C ILE A 63 -6.96 1.43 7.71
N THR A 64 -6.85 2.63 7.16
CA THR A 64 -5.59 3.08 6.54
C THR A 64 -4.43 3.04 7.51
N ARG A 65 -4.63 3.46 8.77
CA ARG A 65 -3.60 3.35 9.81
C ARG A 65 -3.21 1.89 10.07
N LEU A 66 -4.16 0.97 10.14
CA LEU A 66 -3.87 -0.47 10.31
C LEU A 66 -3.05 -1.04 9.15
N PHE A 67 -3.40 -0.68 7.90
CA PHE A 67 -2.66 -1.15 6.71
C PHE A 67 -1.31 -0.45 6.53
N SER A 68 -1.15 0.76 7.05
CA SER A 68 0.07 1.56 6.94
C SER A 68 0.97 1.48 8.18
N MET A 69 0.62 0.67 9.17
CA MET A 69 1.43 0.58 10.39
C MET A 69 2.74 -0.14 10.06
N PRO A 70 3.91 0.42 10.43
CA PRO A 70 5.18 -0.22 10.18
C PRO A 70 5.38 -1.35 11.20
N PHE A 71 4.68 -2.46 11.00
CA PHE A 71 4.86 -3.63 11.83
C PHE A 71 6.30 -4.15 11.72
N ASP A 72 6.77 -4.74 12.82
CA ASP A 72 8.01 -5.48 12.83
C ASP A 72 7.85 -6.64 11.82
N PRO A 73 8.75 -6.81 10.85
CA PRO A 73 8.68 -7.93 9.90
C PRO A 73 8.69 -9.31 10.56
N ARG A 74 9.05 -9.40 11.85
CA ARG A 74 9.06 -10.63 12.65
C ARG A 74 7.75 -10.86 13.43
N ASP A 75 6.85 -9.88 13.44
CA ASP A 75 5.55 -9.98 14.13
C ASP A 75 4.45 -10.34 13.12
N ASP A 76 4.29 -11.63 12.87
CA ASP A 76 3.27 -12.16 11.97
C ASP A 76 1.84 -11.90 12.51
N ILE A 77 1.68 -11.73 13.83
CA ILE A 77 0.36 -11.53 14.47
C ILE A 77 -0.18 -10.15 14.14
N ALA A 78 0.70 -9.16 14.01
CA ALA A 78 0.33 -7.79 13.72
C ALA A 78 -0.38 -7.62 12.36
N TYR A 79 -0.17 -8.55 11.43
CA TYR A 79 -0.82 -8.56 10.12
C TYR A 79 -2.19 -9.27 10.08
N ILE A 80 -2.55 -10.03 11.11
CA ILE A 80 -3.82 -10.77 11.16
C ILE A 80 -5.04 -9.87 10.92
N PRO A 81 -5.16 -8.67 11.55
CA PRO A 81 -6.32 -7.82 11.35
C PRO A 81 -6.50 -7.37 9.90
N THR A 82 -5.42 -6.94 9.23
CA THR A 82 -5.47 -6.45 7.84
C THR A 82 -5.72 -7.60 6.86
N GLN A 83 -5.22 -8.81 7.14
CA GLN A 83 -5.52 -10.02 6.39
C GLN A 83 -7.00 -10.41 6.51
N TYR A 84 -7.57 -10.37 7.72
CA TYR A 84 -8.98 -10.67 7.93
C TYR A 84 -9.89 -9.72 7.15
N ILE A 85 -9.61 -8.42 7.23
CA ILE A 85 -10.33 -7.38 6.48
C ILE A 85 -10.20 -7.63 4.96
N SER A 86 -9.00 -7.94 4.49
CA SER A 86 -8.73 -8.23 3.07
C SER A 86 -9.55 -9.41 2.56
N GLU A 87 -9.57 -10.52 3.31
CA GLU A 87 -10.35 -11.71 2.94
C GLU A 87 -11.86 -11.45 2.99
N ARG A 88 -12.34 -10.55 3.85
CA ARG A 88 -13.75 -10.15 3.85
C ARG A 88 -14.12 -9.45 2.54
N PHE A 89 -13.36 -8.45 2.10
CA PHE A 89 -13.65 -7.74 0.84
C PHE A 89 -13.49 -8.61 -0.40
N LYS A 90 -12.52 -9.52 -0.38
CA LYS A 90 -12.38 -10.54 -1.42
C LYS A 90 -13.64 -11.40 -1.54
N LYS A 91 -14.24 -11.83 -0.42
CA LYS A 91 -15.49 -12.61 -0.40
C LYS A 91 -16.69 -11.81 -0.90
N GLU A 92 -16.70 -10.49 -0.71
CA GLU A 92 -17.74 -9.59 -1.22
C GLU A 92 -17.55 -9.25 -2.72
N GLY A 93 -16.52 -9.80 -3.37
CA GLY A 93 -16.34 -9.70 -4.83
C GLY A 93 -15.47 -8.53 -5.32
N PHE A 94 -14.80 -7.81 -4.42
CA PHE A 94 -13.81 -6.81 -4.81
C PHE A 94 -12.55 -7.49 -5.39
N ASP A 95 -11.88 -6.83 -6.34
CA ASP A 95 -10.63 -7.31 -6.94
C ASP A 95 -9.39 -6.92 -6.10
N GLY A 96 -9.52 -5.96 -5.18
CA GLY A 96 -8.40 -5.51 -4.34
C GLY A 96 -8.69 -4.33 -3.42
N ILE A 97 -7.63 -3.82 -2.80
CA ILE A 97 -7.64 -2.73 -1.81
C ILE A 97 -6.56 -1.70 -2.13
N ILE A 98 -6.90 -0.42 -2.02
CA ILE A 98 -5.98 0.72 -2.06
C ILE A 98 -5.82 1.32 -0.66
N TYR A 99 -4.59 1.63 -0.27
CA TYR A 99 -4.26 2.31 0.99
C TYR A 99 -2.99 3.16 0.86
N ASP A 100 -2.82 4.15 1.74
CA ASP A 100 -1.66 5.05 1.72
C ASP A 100 -0.35 4.31 2.05
N SER A 101 0.77 4.73 1.46
CA SER A 101 2.07 4.15 1.83
C SER A 101 2.55 4.70 3.17
N ALA A 102 2.99 3.80 4.04
CA ALA A 102 3.61 4.11 5.32
C ALA A 102 4.94 4.84 5.17
N VAL A 103 5.68 4.51 4.12
CA VAL A 103 7.08 4.92 3.89
C VAL A 103 7.20 6.05 2.87
N ASN A 104 6.20 6.26 2.02
CA ASN A 104 6.15 7.38 1.08
C ASN A 104 4.83 8.15 1.24
N ALA A 105 4.88 9.30 1.91
CA ALA A 105 3.69 10.12 2.20
C ALA A 105 2.89 10.56 0.95
N ALA A 106 3.52 10.63 -0.23
CA ALA A 106 2.84 10.98 -1.48
C ALA A 106 2.36 9.75 -2.27
N GLY A 107 2.73 8.54 -1.84
CA GLY A 107 2.43 7.30 -2.54
C GLY A 107 1.33 6.48 -1.87
N TYR A 108 0.79 5.55 -2.65
CA TYR A 108 -0.19 4.57 -2.20
C TYR A 108 0.17 3.18 -2.72
N ASN A 109 -0.43 2.17 -2.10
CA ASN A 109 -0.28 0.78 -2.45
C ASN A 109 -1.62 0.21 -2.95
N LEU A 110 -1.52 -0.77 -3.85
CA LEU A 110 -2.64 -1.54 -4.37
C LEU A 110 -2.38 -3.03 -4.10
N CYS A 111 -3.23 -3.63 -3.27
CA CYS A 111 -3.25 -5.07 -3.06
C CYS A 111 -4.33 -5.70 -3.94
N LEU A 112 -3.94 -6.47 -4.94
CA LEU A 112 -4.86 -7.25 -5.78
C LEU A 112 -5.02 -8.66 -5.23
N PHE A 113 -6.25 -9.16 -5.12
CA PHE A 113 -6.50 -10.49 -4.60
C PHE A 113 -6.21 -11.60 -5.62
N ASP A 114 -6.33 -11.30 -6.91
CA ASP A 114 -5.95 -12.19 -8.01
C ASP A 114 -4.76 -11.61 -8.80
N VAL A 115 -3.67 -12.38 -8.85
CA VAL A 115 -2.45 -12.06 -9.62
C VAL A 115 -2.72 -12.04 -11.13
N GLY A 116 -3.72 -12.80 -11.60
CA GLY A 116 -4.09 -12.94 -13.00
C GLY A 116 -4.64 -11.66 -13.62
N ILE A 117 -5.12 -10.72 -12.80
CA ILE A 117 -5.70 -9.44 -13.22
C ILE A 117 -4.65 -8.49 -13.79
N ALA A 118 -3.38 -8.64 -13.39
CA ALA A 118 -2.31 -7.78 -13.87
C ALA A 118 -1.34 -8.53 -14.78
N LYS A 119 -0.67 -7.78 -15.65
CA LYS A 119 0.42 -8.27 -16.50
C LYS A 119 1.67 -7.46 -16.19
N ALA A 120 2.77 -8.15 -15.89
CA ALA A 120 4.08 -7.52 -15.83
C ALA A 120 4.52 -7.09 -17.23
N ASN A 121 5.01 -5.87 -17.34
CA ASN A 121 5.56 -5.30 -18.57
C ASN A 121 7.10 -5.30 -18.48
N LYS A 122 7.71 -4.11 -18.59
CA LYS A 122 9.15 -3.91 -18.53
C LYS A 122 9.61 -3.77 -17.07
N GLY A 123 10.76 -4.38 -16.78
CA GLY A 123 11.49 -4.20 -15.54
C GLY A 123 12.55 -3.09 -15.65
N HIS A 124 12.79 -2.39 -14.54
CA HIS A 124 13.83 -1.40 -14.36
C HIS A 124 14.77 -1.87 -13.25
N LYS A 125 16.08 -1.71 -13.44
CA LYS A 125 17.04 -1.86 -12.35
C LYS A 125 17.20 -0.52 -11.66
N VAL A 126 17.01 -0.49 -10.35
CA VAL A 126 17.16 0.68 -9.50
C VAL A 126 18.32 0.40 -8.55
N THR A 127 19.24 1.35 -8.42
CA THR A 127 20.31 1.32 -7.41
C THR A 127 19.99 2.37 -6.37
N VAL A 128 20.03 1.99 -5.10
CA VAL A 128 19.74 2.93 -4.01
C VAL A 128 21.01 3.65 -3.61
N ASN A 129 21.07 4.96 -3.86
CA ASN A 129 22.29 5.74 -3.65
C ASN A 129 22.38 6.36 -2.24
N SER A 130 21.25 6.69 -1.64
CA SER A 130 21.18 7.33 -0.31
C SER A 130 19.84 7.03 0.38
N MET A 131 19.79 7.24 1.70
CA MET A 131 18.58 7.14 2.53
C MET A 131 18.56 8.23 3.58
N ASP A 132 17.38 8.79 3.81
CA ASP A 132 17.10 9.71 4.91
C ASP A 132 16.54 8.92 6.09
N ILE A 133 17.25 8.94 7.23
CA ILE A 133 16.81 8.28 8.47
C ILE A 133 16.24 9.35 9.41
N LYS A 134 14.99 9.16 9.81
CA LYS A 134 14.34 9.94 10.88
C LYS A 134 14.16 9.03 12.09
N MET A 135 14.56 9.50 13.26
CA MET A 135 14.51 8.75 14.51
C MET A 135 13.95 9.63 15.62
N ASN A 136 13.21 9.02 16.54
CA ASN A 136 12.89 9.61 17.84
C ASN A 136 13.88 9.03 18.85
N VAL A 137 14.45 9.88 19.71
CA VAL A 137 15.33 9.47 20.80
C VAL A 137 14.52 9.64 22.08
N GLU A 138 14.32 8.54 22.79
CA GLU A 138 13.67 8.52 24.10
C GLU A 138 14.72 8.16 25.15
N ASP A 139 14.73 8.88 26.27
CA ASP A 139 15.60 8.58 27.40
C ASP A 139 15.13 7.27 28.07
N ILE A 140 16.08 6.44 28.48
CA ILE A 140 15.79 5.24 29.25
C ILE A 140 15.94 5.63 30.73
N GLU A 141 14.83 5.62 31.48
CA GLU A 141 14.84 5.68 32.96
C GLU A 141 15.28 4.34 33.58
#